data_AF-A0A7S4LMI4-F1
#
_entry.id   AF-A0A7S4LMI4-F1
#
_cell.length_a   1.000
_cell.length_b   1.000
_cell.length_c   1.000
_cell.angle_alpha   90.00
_cell.angle_beta   90.00
_cell.angle_gamma   90.00
#
_symmetry.space_group_name_H-M   'P 1'
#
loop_
_entity.id
_entity.type
_entity.pdbx_description
1 polymer ?
#
loop_
_entity_poly.entity_id
_entity_poly.type
_entity_poly.pdbx_seq_one_letter_code
_entity_poly.pdbx_strand_id
1 'polypeptide(L)'
;AAYAACEDKAGRAEVKPRLHAALHGLLAHVSESMVPDAERTAIDAMLVDEVIGVEHWGLLRALQVVGLYHAFLGLPQTMEQVRRKLATVSTAKVTEYLEVELGKSIEACTDPLALRRVQEVLYFMTGAGRFKKDLGGVDLDKANKKVVATARNKAGRAAEALENPHAAPATGEGKKFAFETGLMDFVADYREEDKVREQRQLDDMGAMVDKAVARHNAKGKR
;
A
#
# COMPACT_ATOMS: atom_id res chain seq x y z
N ALA A 1 -28.55 -24.58 23.66
CA ALA A 1 -28.98 -24.86 22.27
C ALA A 1 -27.74 -24.88 21.40
N ALA A 2 -27.53 -25.98 20.68
CA ALA A 2 -26.34 -26.23 19.88
C ALA A 2 -26.19 -25.22 18.74
N TYR A 3 -25.11 -24.45 18.71
CA TYR A 3 -24.62 -23.86 17.47
C TYR A 3 -24.03 -25.01 16.65
N ALA A 4 -24.90 -25.68 15.91
CA ALA A 4 -24.49 -26.68 14.93
C ALA A 4 -23.58 -25.99 13.91
N ALA A 5 -22.28 -26.32 14.01
CA ALA A 5 -21.30 -26.07 12.98
C ALA A 5 -21.69 -26.85 11.72
N CYS A 6 -22.64 -26.33 10.96
CA CYS A 6 -22.78 -26.65 9.56
C CYS A 6 -21.76 -25.79 8.82
N GLU A 7 -20.48 -26.19 8.88
CA GLU A 7 -19.45 -25.62 8.01
C GLU A 7 -19.75 -26.03 6.58
N ASP A 8 -20.63 -25.28 5.92
CA ASP A 8 -20.99 -25.49 4.54
C ASP A 8 -19.80 -25.09 3.64
N LYS A 9 -18.95 -26.08 3.35
CA LYS A 9 -17.77 -25.94 2.50
C LYS A 9 -18.15 -25.43 1.11
N ALA A 10 -19.37 -25.74 0.63
CA ALA A 10 -19.87 -25.28 -0.66
C ALA A 10 -20.17 -23.77 -0.63
N GLY A 11 -20.87 -23.28 0.40
CA GLY A 11 -21.12 -21.85 0.60
C GLY A 11 -19.83 -21.03 0.75
N ARG A 12 -18.84 -21.54 1.50
CA ARG A 12 -17.53 -20.86 1.61
C ARG A 12 -16.75 -20.82 0.29
N ALA A 13 -16.89 -21.82 -0.59
CA ALA A 13 -16.20 -21.84 -1.88
C ALA A 13 -16.69 -20.73 -2.84
N GLU A 14 -17.95 -20.33 -2.75
CA GLU A 14 -18.53 -19.24 -3.56
C GLU A 14 -18.27 -17.84 -2.97
N VAL A 15 -18.21 -17.74 -1.64
CA VAL A 15 -18.01 -16.45 -0.93
C VAL A 15 -16.58 -15.94 -1.05
N LYS A 16 -15.57 -16.82 -1.02
CA LYS A 16 -14.15 -16.41 -1.07
C LYS A 16 -13.77 -15.64 -2.34
N PRO A 17 -14.11 -16.08 -3.57
CA PRO A 17 -13.83 -15.31 -4.78
C PRO A 17 -14.50 -13.93 -4.78
N ARG A 18 -15.74 -13.83 -4.27
CA ARG A 18 -16.45 -12.56 -4.17
C ARG A 18 -15.79 -11.61 -3.18
N LEU A 19 -15.35 -12.13 -2.03
CA LEU A 19 -14.63 -11.35 -1.02
C LEU A 19 -13.28 -10.87 -1.55
N HIS A 20 -12.54 -11.72 -2.27
CA HIS A 20 -11.31 -11.29 -2.96
C HIS A 20 -11.57 -10.19 -3.99
N ALA A 21 -12.62 -10.33 -4.81
CA ALA A 21 -12.98 -9.32 -5.79
C ALA A 21 -13.36 -7.99 -5.12
N ALA A 22 -14.14 -8.04 -4.04
CA ALA A 22 -14.52 -6.86 -3.26
C ALA A 22 -13.30 -6.18 -2.63
N LEU A 23 -12.38 -6.96 -2.05
CA LEU A 23 -11.14 -6.45 -1.48
C LEU A 23 -10.25 -5.78 -2.54
N HIS A 24 -10.06 -6.44 -3.69
CA HIS A 24 -9.30 -5.86 -4.80
C HIS A 24 -9.96 -4.59 -5.34
N GLY A 25 -11.30 -4.57 -5.43
CA GLY A 25 -12.06 -3.37 -5.81
C GLY A 25 -11.90 -2.23 -4.82
N LEU A 26 -11.92 -2.53 -3.52
CA LEU A 26 -11.66 -1.53 -2.47
C LEU A 26 -10.23 -0.98 -2.54
N LEU A 27 -9.23 -1.85 -2.69
CA LEU A 27 -7.83 -1.41 -2.83
C LEU A 27 -7.63 -0.60 -4.12
N ALA A 28 -8.28 -0.99 -5.23
CA ALA A 28 -8.25 -0.20 -6.46
C ALA A 28 -8.90 1.17 -6.24
N HIS A 29 -10.05 1.22 -5.56
CA HIS A 29 -10.71 2.48 -5.23
C HIS A 29 -9.81 3.40 -4.38
N VAL A 30 -9.17 2.88 -3.33
CA VAL A 30 -8.21 3.64 -2.49
C VAL A 30 -6.96 4.06 -3.27
N SER A 31 -6.52 3.23 -4.21
CA SER A 31 -5.36 3.50 -5.08
C SER A 31 -5.65 4.62 -6.09
N GLU A 32 -6.83 4.63 -6.68
CA GLU A 32 -7.18 5.52 -7.80
C GLU A 32 -7.90 6.79 -7.35
N SER A 33 -8.64 6.74 -6.23
CA SER A 33 -9.48 7.84 -5.77
C SER A 33 -8.76 8.71 -4.75
N MET A 34 -9.06 10.02 -4.76
CA MET A 34 -8.67 10.92 -3.68
C MET A 34 -9.56 10.70 -2.46
N VAL A 35 -9.46 9.52 -1.85
CA VAL A 35 -10.14 9.20 -0.59
C VAL A 35 -9.58 10.15 0.48
N PRO A 36 -10.42 10.87 1.25
CA PRO A 36 -9.97 11.71 2.36
C PRO A 36 -9.25 10.90 3.44
N ASP A 37 -8.29 11.50 4.14
CA ASP A 37 -7.44 10.78 5.10
C ASP A 37 -8.23 10.17 6.27
N ALA A 38 -9.31 10.83 6.71
CA ALA A 38 -10.21 10.29 7.73
C ALA A 38 -10.90 9.00 7.26
N GLU A 39 -11.31 8.94 6.00
CA GLU A 39 -11.94 7.75 5.41
C GLU A 39 -10.91 6.64 5.16
N ARG A 40 -9.69 6.99 4.71
CA ARG A 40 -8.58 6.02 4.61
C ARG A 40 -8.27 5.39 5.97
N THR A 41 -8.21 6.19 7.02
CA THR A 41 -7.96 5.70 8.39
C THR A 41 -9.07 4.74 8.84
N ALA A 42 -10.32 5.05 8.55
CA ALA A 42 -11.45 4.17 8.87
C ALA A 42 -11.40 2.86 8.07
N ILE A 43 -11.06 2.93 6.77
CA ILE A 43 -10.86 1.75 5.92
C ILE A 43 -9.72 0.89 6.44
N ASP A 44 -8.59 1.50 6.84
CA ASP A 44 -7.42 0.79 7.35
C ASP A 44 -7.75 0.02 8.64
N ALA A 45 -8.44 0.67 9.59
CA ALA A 45 -8.90 0.02 10.82
C ALA A 45 -9.88 -1.12 10.54
N MET A 46 -10.87 -0.89 9.67
CA MET A 46 -11.85 -1.91 9.29
C MET A 46 -11.21 -3.12 8.61
N LEU A 47 -10.23 -2.91 7.73
CA LEU A 47 -9.49 -4.00 7.07
C LEU A 47 -8.72 -4.85 8.08
N VAL A 48 -8.14 -4.23 9.09
CA VAL A 48 -7.41 -4.92 10.16
C VAL A 48 -8.33 -5.74 11.07
N ASP A 49 -9.47 -5.17 11.46
CA ASP A 49 -10.37 -5.82 12.40
C ASP A 49 -11.19 -6.95 11.75
N GLU A 50 -11.70 -6.72 10.54
CA GLU A 50 -12.70 -7.60 9.90
C GLU A 50 -12.10 -8.50 8.81
N VAL A 51 -11.23 -7.95 7.97
CA VAL A 51 -10.76 -8.66 6.75
C VAL A 51 -9.54 -9.49 7.05
N ILE A 52 -8.62 -8.98 7.86
CA ILE A 52 -7.41 -9.70 8.24
C ILE A 52 -7.83 -10.92 9.06
N GLY A 53 -8.75 -10.83 10.02
CA GLY A 53 -9.26 -12.02 10.75
C GLY A 53 -9.74 -13.20 9.87
N VAL A 54 -10.28 -12.93 8.67
CA VAL A 54 -11.00 -13.94 7.84
C VAL A 54 -10.31 -14.29 6.51
N GLU A 55 -9.67 -13.33 5.84
CA GLU A 55 -9.13 -13.47 4.47
C GLU A 55 -7.74 -12.81 4.28
N HIS A 56 -6.80 -13.11 5.18
CA HIS A 56 -5.39 -12.71 5.03
C HIS A 56 -4.79 -13.05 3.64
N TRP A 57 -5.26 -14.13 3.01
CA TRP A 57 -4.75 -14.59 1.72
C TRP A 57 -5.22 -13.69 0.57
N GLY A 58 -6.40 -13.07 0.67
CA GLY A 58 -6.84 -12.05 -0.28
C GLY A 58 -5.90 -10.85 -0.33
N LEU A 59 -5.46 -10.37 0.84
CA LEU A 59 -4.51 -9.26 0.92
C LEU A 59 -3.12 -9.63 0.39
N LEU A 60 -2.66 -10.85 0.60
CA LEU A 60 -1.40 -11.33 0.01
C LEU A 60 -1.49 -11.46 -1.52
N ARG A 61 -2.65 -11.87 -2.05
CA ARG A 61 -2.88 -11.93 -3.50
C ARG A 61 -2.92 -10.54 -4.13
N ALA A 62 -3.37 -9.52 -3.41
CA ALA A 62 -3.30 -8.14 -3.89
C ALA A 62 -1.85 -7.70 -4.22
N LEU A 63 -0.84 -8.28 -3.55
CA LEU A 63 0.58 -8.01 -3.85
C LEU A 63 1.03 -8.51 -5.23
N GLN A 64 0.22 -9.32 -5.92
CA GLN A 64 0.52 -9.79 -7.27
C GLN A 64 0.20 -8.71 -8.33
N VAL A 65 -0.52 -7.64 -7.97
CA VAL A 65 -1.07 -6.67 -8.92
C VAL A 65 -0.44 -5.30 -8.70
N VAL A 66 0.36 -4.82 -9.66
CA VAL A 66 1.09 -3.54 -9.59
C VAL A 66 0.18 -2.35 -9.24
N GLY A 67 -1.00 -2.26 -9.85
CA GLY A 67 -1.94 -1.14 -9.65
C GLY A 67 -2.50 -1.00 -8.23
N LEU A 68 -2.38 -2.01 -7.38
CA LEU A 68 -2.90 -1.98 -6.00
C LEU A 68 -1.88 -1.47 -4.98
N TYR A 69 -0.61 -1.33 -5.37
CA TYR A 69 0.46 -0.97 -4.44
C TYR A 69 0.29 0.43 -3.82
N HIS A 70 -0.30 1.38 -4.55
CA HIS A 70 -0.55 2.71 -4.00
C HIS A 70 -1.46 2.68 -2.77
N ALA A 71 -2.46 1.78 -2.73
CA ALA A 71 -3.40 1.71 -1.62
C ALA A 71 -2.68 1.41 -0.29
N PHE A 72 -1.66 0.55 -0.30
CA PHE A 72 -0.89 0.22 0.90
C PHE A 72 -0.10 1.40 1.47
N LEU A 73 0.25 2.40 0.65
CA LEU A 73 0.92 3.61 1.13
C LEU A 73 -0.02 4.50 1.98
N GLY A 74 -1.33 4.40 1.75
CA GLY A 74 -2.37 5.08 2.53
C GLY A 74 -3.05 4.21 3.59
N LEU A 75 -2.64 2.94 3.73
CA LEU A 75 -3.22 1.96 4.66
C LEU A 75 -2.09 1.29 5.50
N PRO A 76 -1.42 2.06 6.37
CA PRO A 76 -0.23 1.60 7.08
C PRO A 76 -0.47 0.41 8.01
N GLN A 77 -1.62 0.30 8.67
CA GLN A 77 -1.92 -0.82 9.56
C GLN A 77 -2.18 -2.10 8.77
N THR A 78 -2.92 -2.02 7.66
CA THR A 78 -3.14 -3.12 6.72
C THR A 78 -1.79 -3.60 6.15
N MET A 79 -0.92 -2.67 5.75
CA MET A 79 0.42 -3.00 5.26
C MET A 79 1.25 -3.74 6.33
N GLU A 80 1.17 -3.33 7.59
CA GLU A 80 1.84 -4.04 8.70
C GLU A 80 1.34 -5.47 8.87
N GLN A 81 0.03 -5.68 8.80
CA GLN A 81 -0.56 -7.01 8.95
C GLN A 81 -0.19 -7.91 7.77
N VAL A 82 -0.12 -7.37 6.56
CA VAL A 82 0.41 -8.07 5.38
C VAL A 82 1.88 -8.46 5.59
N ARG A 83 2.70 -7.56 6.14
CA ARG A 83 4.11 -7.84 6.47
C ARG A 83 4.24 -8.93 7.53
N ARG A 84 3.45 -8.87 8.61
CA ARG A 84 3.39 -9.91 9.64
C ARG A 84 3.02 -11.25 9.04
N LYS A 85 2.05 -11.25 8.13
CA LYS A 85 1.66 -12.48 7.44
C LYS A 85 2.77 -13.01 6.56
N LEU A 86 3.43 -12.17 5.77
CA LEU A 86 4.60 -12.56 4.96
C LEU A 86 5.72 -13.18 5.80
N ALA A 87 5.92 -12.72 7.05
CA ALA A 87 6.89 -13.31 7.96
C ALA A 87 6.55 -14.76 8.38
N THR A 88 5.27 -15.14 8.28
CA THR A 88 4.78 -16.49 8.63
C THR A 88 4.62 -17.43 7.43
N VAL A 89 4.70 -16.89 6.21
CA VAL A 89 4.50 -17.65 4.97
C VAL A 89 5.83 -18.28 4.54
N SER A 90 5.78 -19.51 4.02
CA SER A 90 6.97 -20.20 3.52
C SER A 90 7.61 -19.45 2.36
N THR A 91 8.94 -19.47 2.28
CA THR A 91 9.68 -18.79 1.20
C THR A 91 9.21 -19.20 -0.19
N ALA A 92 8.89 -20.48 -0.40
CA ALA A 92 8.36 -20.95 -1.68
C ALA A 92 7.08 -20.21 -2.11
N LYS A 93 6.18 -19.95 -1.16
CA LYS A 93 4.97 -19.17 -1.42
C LYS A 93 5.26 -17.68 -1.60
N VAL A 94 6.16 -17.11 -0.81
CA VAL A 94 6.58 -15.71 -1.00
C VAL A 94 7.20 -15.51 -2.40
N THR A 95 8.02 -16.45 -2.87
CA THR A 95 8.59 -16.47 -4.22
C THR A 95 7.50 -16.54 -5.30
N GLU A 96 6.52 -17.44 -5.14
CA GLU A 96 5.37 -17.52 -6.05
C GLU A 96 4.64 -16.17 -6.17
N TYR A 97 4.35 -15.52 -5.04
CA TYR A 97 3.64 -14.24 -5.04
C TYR A 97 4.46 -13.08 -5.62
N LEU A 98 5.68 -12.88 -5.13
CA LEU A 98 6.43 -11.65 -5.37
C LEU A 98 7.43 -11.73 -6.53
N GLU A 99 8.04 -12.89 -6.78
CA GLU A 99 8.99 -13.03 -7.89
C GLU A 99 8.29 -13.52 -9.17
N VAL A 100 7.36 -14.46 -9.06
CA VAL A 100 6.67 -15.06 -10.22
C VAL A 100 5.47 -14.22 -10.63
N GLU A 101 4.42 -14.14 -9.80
CA GLU A 101 3.15 -13.52 -10.21
C GLU A 101 3.24 -12.00 -10.31
N LEU A 102 3.75 -11.33 -9.26
CA LEU A 102 4.06 -9.90 -9.37
C LEU A 102 5.10 -9.63 -10.47
N GLY A 103 6.05 -10.54 -10.68
CA GLY A 103 7.03 -10.43 -11.75
C GLY A 103 6.40 -10.30 -13.14
N LYS A 104 5.32 -11.05 -13.42
CA LYS A 104 4.52 -10.94 -14.65
C LYS A 104 3.79 -9.61 -14.71
N SER A 105 3.19 -9.17 -13.60
CA SER A 105 2.48 -7.88 -13.55
C SER A 105 3.41 -6.70 -13.76
N ILE A 106 4.66 -6.75 -13.26
CA ILE A 106 5.70 -5.74 -13.50
C ILE A 106 6.07 -5.68 -14.99
N GLU A 107 6.27 -6.84 -15.64
CA GLU A 107 6.63 -6.89 -17.06
C GLU A 107 5.53 -6.35 -17.98
N ALA A 108 4.27 -6.53 -17.59
CA ALA A 108 3.12 -6.03 -18.34
C ALA A 108 2.79 -4.56 -18.04
N CYS A 109 3.38 -3.96 -17.00
CA CYS A 109 3.07 -2.59 -16.58
C CYS A 109 3.78 -1.57 -17.46
N THR A 110 3.04 -0.55 -17.91
CA THR A 110 3.55 0.56 -18.73
C THR A 110 3.58 1.89 -17.98
N ASP A 111 3.16 1.92 -16.71
CA ASP A 111 3.17 3.11 -15.86
C ASP A 111 4.40 3.11 -14.93
N PRO A 112 5.39 3.99 -15.17
CA PRO A 112 6.57 4.06 -14.30
C PRO A 112 6.19 4.45 -12.86
N LEU A 113 5.17 5.27 -12.64
CA LEU A 113 4.76 5.71 -11.31
C LEU A 113 4.21 4.54 -10.48
N ALA A 114 3.37 3.68 -11.08
CA ALA A 114 2.90 2.47 -10.42
C ALA A 114 4.05 1.54 -10.02
N LEU A 115 5.08 1.41 -10.87
CA LEU A 115 6.27 0.61 -10.57
C LEU A 115 7.13 1.22 -9.44
N ARG A 116 7.24 2.54 -9.35
CA ARG A 116 7.88 3.23 -8.21
C ARG A 116 7.14 2.98 -6.90
N ARG A 117 5.81 2.98 -6.93
CA ARG A 117 4.98 2.65 -5.74
C ARG A 117 5.19 1.20 -5.29
N VAL A 118 5.31 0.24 -6.22
CA VAL A 118 5.70 -1.14 -5.90
C VAL A 118 7.06 -1.17 -5.22
N GLN A 119 8.04 -0.46 -5.76
CA GLN A 119 9.39 -0.37 -5.21
C GLN A 119 9.38 0.17 -3.77
N GLU A 120 8.60 1.22 -3.51
CA GLU A 120 8.48 1.87 -2.20
C GLU A 120 7.82 0.97 -1.15
N VAL A 121 6.67 0.39 -1.47
CA VAL A 121 5.96 -0.52 -0.54
C VAL A 121 6.82 -1.74 -0.22
N LEU A 122 7.45 -2.36 -1.22
CA LEU A 122 8.33 -3.51 -0.98
C LEU A 122 9.55 -3.11 -0.13
N TYR A 123 10.05 -1.88 -0.26
CA TYR A 123 11.07 -1.35 0.64
C TYR A 123 10.55 -1.28 2.09
N PHE A 124 9.35 -0.75 2.31
CA PHE A 124 8.73 -0.71 3.64
C PHE A 124 8.45 -2.10 4.22
N MET A 125 8.04 -3.07 3.39
CA MET A 125 7.83 -4.45 3.82
C MET A 125 9.09 -5.14 4.34
N THR A 126 10.29 -4.69 3.94
CA THR A 126 11.56 -5.22 4.49
C THR A 126 11.90 -4.67 5.89
N GLY A 127 11.04 -3.85 6.49
CA GLY A 127 11.30 -3.19 7.78
C GLY A 127 12.25 -1.99 7.67
N ALA A 128 12.39 -1.44 6.47
CA ALA A 128 13.12 -0.21 6.20
C ALA A 128 12.15 0.97 5.97
N GLY A 129 12.62 2.21 6.08
CA GLY A 129 11.82 3.40 5.79
C GLY A 129 10.95 3.95 6.93
N ARG A 130 10.00 4.84 6.57
CA ARG A 130 9.32 5.76 7.51
C ARG A 130 8.48 5.04 8.57
N PHE A 131 7.88 3.92 8.22
CA PHE A 131 6.97 3.20 9.11
C PHE A 131 7.67 2.24 10.07
N LYS A 132 9.00 2.10 10.04
CA LYS A 132 9.73 1.11 10.88
C LYS A 132 9.37 1.17 12.38
N LYS A 133 9.06 2.36 12.92
CA LYS A 133 8.66 2.54 14.33
C LYS A 133 7.21 2.13 14.59
N ASP A 134 6.34 2.25 13.59
CA ASP A 134 4.91 1.95 13.65
C ASP A 134 4.62 0.47 13.29
N LEU A 135 5.52 -0.14 12.51
CA LEU A 135 5.48 -1.53 12.09
C LEU A 135 6.05 -2.43 13.19
N GLY A 136 5.25 -2.74 14.23
CA GLY A 136 5.58 -3.36 15.53
C GLY A 136 6.54 -4.57 15.57
N GLY A 137 7.78 -4.40 15.11
CA GLY A 137 8.97 -5.22 15.36
C GLY A 137 9.13 -6.50 14.54
N VAL A 138 8.13 -6.95 13.77
CA VAL A 138 8.18 -8.28 13.12
C VAL A 138 9.08 -8.28 11.90
N ASP A 139 10.28 -8.84 12.00
CA ASP A 139 11.22 -8.84 10.90
C ASP A 139 11.00 -10.02 9.94
N LEU A 140 11.18 -9.79 8.64
CA LEU A 140 11.20 -10.87 7.66
C LEU A 140 12.49 -11.67 7.81
N ASP A 141 12.42 -12.99 7.66
CA ASP A 141 13.62 -13.80 7.63
C ASP A 141 14.53 -13.44 6.44
N LYS A 142 15.79 -13.89 6.48
CA LYS A 142 16.78 -13.57 5.45
C LYS A 142 16.37 -14.03 4.05
N ALA A 143 15.64 -15.15 3.95
CA ALA A 143 15.24 -15.72 2.67
C ALA A 143 14.11 -14.89 2.05
N ASN A 144 13.06 -14.59 2.81
CA ASN A 144 11.93 -13.75 2.39
C ASN A 144 12.39 -12.32 2.10
N LYS A 145 13.32 -11.75 2.87
CA LYS A 145 13.95 -10.45 2.55
C LYS A 145 14.62 -10.45 1.19
N LYS A 146 15.31 -11.53 0.83
CA LYS A 146 15.95 -11.66 -0.49
C LYS A 146 14.89 -11.65 -1.59
N VAL A 147 13.80 -12.40 -1.42
CA VAL A 147 12.70 -12.45 -2.40
C VAL A 147 12.06 -11.07 -2.59
N VAL A 148 11.73 -10.38 -1.49
CA VAL A 148 11.19 -9.01 -1.53
C VAL A 148 12.18 -8.06 -2.23
N ALA A 149 13.47 -8.14 -1.93
CA ALA A 149 14.50 -7.32 -2.56
C ALA A 149 14.63 -7.61 -4.07
N THR A 150 14.53 -8.87 -4.50
CA THR A 150 14.53 -9.25 -5.92
C THR A 150 13.37 -8.58 -6.66
N ALA A 151 12.16 -8.74 -6.14
CA ALA A 151 10.94 -8.17 -6.73
C ALA A 151 11.01 -6.64 -6.78
N ARG A 152 11.44 -6.00 -5.69
CA ARG A 152 11.68 -4.55 -5.61
C ARG A 152 12.67 -4.06 -6.66
N ASN A 153 13.81 -4.73 -6.80
CA ASN A 153 14.83 -4.36 -7.79
C ASN A 153 14.37 -4.63 -9.23
N LYS A 154 13.45 -5.58 -9.44
CA LYS A 154 12.80 -5.80 -10.74
C LYS A 154 11.87 -4.63 -11.08
N ALA A 155 11.02 -4.21 -10.14
CA ALA A 155 10.14 -3.05 -10.32
C ALA A 155 10.92 -1.75 -10.60
N GLY A 156 11.97 -1.47 -9.83
CA GLY A 156 12.81 -0.29 -10.03
C GLY A 156 13.49 -0.25 -11.41
N ARG A 157 14.02 -1.39 -11.87
CA ARG A 157 14.61 -1.48 -13.23
C ARG A 157 13.58 -1.30 -14.33
N ALA A 158 12.36 -1.81 -14.16
CA ALA A 158 11.28 -1.62 -15.11
C ALA A 158 10.83 -0.15 -15.16
N ALA A 159 10.73 0.53 -14.01
CA ALA A 159 10.45 1.96 -13.96
C ALA A 159 11.53 2.78 -14.68
N GLU A 160 12.81 2.52 -14.36
CA GLU A 160 13.94 3.19 -15.00
C GLU A 160 13.96 3.00 -16.53
N ALA A 161 13.62 1.80 -17.02
CA ALA A 161 13.57 1.50 -18.44
C ALA A 161 12.44 2.25 -19.17
N LEU A 162 11.31 2.48 -18.50
CA LEU A 162 10.19 3.26 -19.04
C LEU A 162 10.47 4.77 -19.00
N GLU A 163 11.10 5.26 -17.92
CA GLU A 163 11.48 6.67 -17.76
C GLU A 163 12.62 7.08 -18.70
N ASN A 164 13.57 6.16 -18.96
CA ASN A 164 14.77 6.42 -19.75
C ASN A 164 15.02 5.30 -20.79
N PRO A 165 14.22 5.22 -21.87
CA PRO A 165 14.29 4.13 -22.86
C PRO A 165 15.63 4.08 -23.64
N HIS A 166 16.44 5.15 -23.57
CA HIS A 166 17.73 5.27 -24.25
C HIS A 166 18.95 5.18 -23.32
N ALA A 167 18.75 5.04 -22.01
CA ALA A 167 19.86 4.93 -21.07
C ALA A 167 20.49 3.53 -21.10
N ALA A 168 21.80 3.46 -21.36
CA ALA A 168 22.57 2.22 -21.21
C ALA A 168 22.50 1.72 -19.75
N PRO A 169 22.52 0.40 -19.48
CA PRO A 169 22.41 -0.12 -18.13
C PRO A 169 23.59 0.36 -17.27
N ALA A 170 23.32 1.24 -16.31
CA ALA A 170 24.35 1.78 -15.42
C ALA A 170 25.08 0.67 -14.63
N THR A 171 26.39 0.80 -14.47
CA THR A 171 27.23 -0.11 -13.67
C THR A 171 26.99 0.08 -12.17
N GLY A 172 27.29 -0.95 -11.37
CA GLY A 172 26.71 -1.19 -10.04
C GLY A 172 26.94 -0.14 -8.94
N GLU A 173 27.92 0.74 -9.07
CA GLU A 173 28.25 1.73 -8.02
C GLU A 173 27.42 3.03 -8.13
N GLY A 174 27.08 3.48 -9.35
CA GLY A 174 26.19 4.63 -9.55
C GLY A 174 24.72 4.37 -9.18
N LYS A 175 24.32 3.09 -9.17
CA LYS A 175 22.95 2.65 -8.88
C LYS A 175 22.53 2.85 -7.43
N LYS A 176 23.46 2.74 -6.47
CA LYS A 176 23.12 2.85 -5.05
C LYS A 176 22.89 4.31 -4.64
N PHE A 177 23.68 5.23 -5.19
CA PHE A 177 23.59 6.66 -4.90
C PHE A 177 22.37 7.30 -5.59
N ALA A 178 22.12 6.99 -6.88
CA ALA A 178 20.94 7.46 -7.61
C ALA A 178 19.61 6.92 -7.04
N PHE A 179 19.64 5.70 -6.46
CA PHE A 179 18.50 5.12 -5.76
C PHE A 179 18.17 5.85 -4.45
N GLU A 180 19.17 6.12 -3.60
CA GLU A 180 18.93 6.81 -2.33
C GLU A 180 18.54 8.27 -2.54
N THR A 181 19.09 8.96 -3.54
CA THR A 181 18.68 10.33 -3.89
C THR A 181 17.32 10.37 -4.58
N GLY A 182 17.07 9.55 -5.62
CA GLY A 182 15.77 9.55 -6.32
C GLY A 182 14.59 9.10 -5.46
N LEU A 183 14.80 8.18 -4.51
CA LEU A 183 13.78 7.80 -3.53
C LEU A 183 13.59 8.89 -2.47
N MET A 184 14.66 9.57 -2.03
CA MET A 184 14.55 10.68 -1.07
C MET A 184 13.91 11.92 -1.67
N ASP A 185 14.18 12.23 -2.94
CA ASP A 185 13.57 13.35 -3.66
C ASP A 185 12.08 13.07 -3.92
N PHE A 186 11.72 11.86 -4.35
CA PHE A 186 10.32 11.46 -4.49
C PHE A 186 9.55 11.45 -3.14
N VAL A 187 10.19 11.01 -2.06
CA VAL A 187 9.61 11.03 -0.70
C VAL A 187 9.57 12.46 -0.14
N ALA A 188 10.48 13.34 -0.54
CA ALA A 188 10.49 14.75 -0.16
C ALA A 188 9.37 15.53 -0.87
N ASP A 189 9.17 15.30 -2.17
CA ASP A 189 8.08 15.90 -2.94
C ASP A 189 6.72 15.50 -2.36
N TYR A 190 6.53 14.23 -1.98
CA TYR A 190 5.30 13.80 -1.30
C TYR A 190 5.12 14.41 0.11
N ARG A 191 6.22 14.67 0.85
CA ARG A 191 6.14 15.36 2.15
C ARG A 191 5.73 16.82 2.00
N GLU A 192 6.14 17.48 0.92
CA GLU A 192 5.72 18.84 0.62
C GLU A 192 4.28 18.86 0.13
N GLU A 193 3.89 17.95 -0.75
CA GLU A 193 2.49 17.83 -1.20
C GLU A 193 1.53 17.50 -0.06
N ASP A 194 1.89 16.58 0.85
CA ASP A 194 1.06 16.24 2.01
C ASP A 194 0.99 17.42 3.01
N LYS A 195 2.09 18.15 3.25
CA LYS A 195 2.06 19.36 4.10
C LYS A 195 1.22 20.48 3.48
N VAL A 196 1.34 20.72 2.18
CA VAL A 196 0.53 21.71 1.45
C VAL A 196 -0.95 21.29 1.47
N ARG A 197 -1.24 19.99 1.41
CA ARG A 197 -2.59 19.44 1.48
C ARG A 197 -3.19 19.56 2.88
N GLU A 198 -2.41 19.26 3.93
CA GLU A 198 -2.79 19.40 5.33
C GLU A 198 -3.03 20.88 5.69
N GLN A 199 -2.19 21.78 5.19
CA GLN A 199 -2.37 23.22 5.37
C GLN A 199 -3.66 23.73 4.72
N ARG A 200 -3.99 23.27 3.50
CA ARG A 200 -5.26 23.62 2.84
C ARG A 200 -6.48 23.12 3.61
N GLN A 201 -6.42 21.92 4.18
CA GLN A 201 -7.50 21.38 5.01
C GLN A 201 -7.70 22.21 6.29
N LEU A 202 -6.61 22.64 6.94
CA LEU A 202 -6.69 23.54 8.11
C LEU A 202 -7.30 24.90 7.74
N ASP A 203 -6.92 25.46 6.60
CA ASP A 203 -7.45 26.74 6.12
C ASP A 203 -8.96 26.64 5.78
N ASP A 204 -9.39 25.56 5.13
CA ASP A 204 -10.81 25.31 4.82
C ASP A 204 -11.64 25.08 6.08
N MET A 205 -11.10 24.37 7.07
CA MET A 205 -11.76 24.13 8.35
C MET A 205 -11.89 25.43 9.17
N GLY A 206 -10.85 26.28 9.15
CA GLY A 206 -10.90 27.63 9.71
C GLY A 206 -12.01 28.47 9.08
N ALA A 207 -12.10 28.46 7.75
CA ALA A 207 -13.14 29.19 7.02
C ALA A 207 -14.56 28.67 7.32
N MET A 208 -14.73 27.37 7.57
CA MET A 208 -16.01 26.80 8.02
C MET A 208 -16.39 27.24 9.43
N VAL A 209 -15.44 27.24 10.36
CA VAL A 209 -15.65 27.70 11.74
C VAL A 209 -16.01 29.18 11.76
N ASP A 210 -15.29 30.02 11.00
CA ASP A 210 -15.58 31.45 10.91
C ASP A 210 -16.98 31.72 10.34
N LYS A 211 -17.40 30.97 9.31
CA LYS A 211 -18.78 31.03 8.79
C LYS A 211 -19.81 30.59 9.81
N ALA A 212 -19.52 29.56 10.61
CA ALA A 212 -20.43 29.07 11.65
C ALA A 212 -20.57 30.09 12.80
N VAL A 213 -19.46 30.70 13.23
CA VAL A 213 -19.44 31.76 14.25
C VAL A 213 -20.17 33.00 13.75
N ALA A 214 -19.95 33.42 12.50
CA ALA A 214 -20.67 34.54 11.90
C ALA A 214 -22.18 34.30 11.85
N ARG A 215 -22.62 33.08 11.49
CA ARG A 215 -24.04 32.68 11.50
C ARG A 215 -24.63 32.66 12.90
N HIS A 216 -23.88 32.21 13.91
CA HIS A 216 -24.32 32.20 15.30
C HIS A 216 -24.50 33.64 15.84
N ASN A 217 -23.53 34.51 15.59
CA ASN A 217 -23.57 35.91 16.02
C ASN A 217 -24.66 36.72 15.31
N ALA A 218 -25.00 36.37 14.07
CA ALA A 218 -26.13 36.97 13.34
C ALA A 218 -27.50 36.54 13.89
N LYS A 219 -27.60 35.33 14.48
CA LYS A 219 -28.83 34.82 15.11
C LYS A 219 -29.06 35.38 16.51
N GLY A 220 -28.00 35.71 17.26
CA GLY A 220 -28.09 36.29 18.61
C GLY A 220 -28.39 37.80 18.67
N LYS A 221 -28.49 38.48 17.51
CA LYS A 221 -28.82 39.92 17.39
C LYS A 221 -30.26 40.19 16.94
N ARG A 222 -31.13 39.17 16.90
CA ARG A 222 -32.55 39.30 16.57
C ARG A 222 -33.43 39.03 17.78
#